data_AF-A0ABC8M7I3-F1
#
_entry.id   AF-A0ABC8M7I3-F1
#
_cell.length_a   1.000
_cell.length_b   1.000
_cell.length_c   1.000
_cell.angle_alpha   90.00
_cell.angle_beta   90.00
_cell.angle_gamma   90.00
#
_symmetry.space_group_name_H-M   'P 1'
#
loop_
_entity.id
_entity.type
_entity.pdbx_description
1 polymer ?
#
loop_
_entity_poly.entity_id
_entity_poly.type
_entity_poly.pdbx_seq_one_letter_code
_entity_poly.pdbx_strand_id
1 'polypeptide(L)'
;MYYQVCKRKILTMTGDFRMAQGYTSSGPLAPFYVFPCGHSFHAQCLITHVTSCAHEEQAERILDLQKQLTLLGNETRRDINGYRSDEPITSTTTADKLRSELDDAIASECPFCGELMINEITLPFIKPEETRHSASWDLRPQTNLANQRTISLPV
;
A
#
# COMPACT_ATOMS: atom_id res chain seq x y z
N MET A 1 -6.34 4.66 -13.99
CA MET A 1 -6.00 3.93 -12.75
C MET A 1 -5.33 4.89 -11.79
N TYR A 2 -6.00 5.30 -10.71
CA TYR A 2 -5.38 6.09 -9.66
C TYR A 2 -5.02 5.17 -8.50
N TYR A 3 -3.79 4.64 -8.47
CA TYR A 3 -3.26 3.95 -7.29
C TYR A 3 -2.94 5.01 -6.24
N GLN A 4 -3.94 5.38 -5.45
CA GLN A 4 -3.77 6.33 -4.37
C GLN A 4 -3.37 5.58 -3.09
N VAL A 5 -2.13 5.09 -3.05
CA VAL A 5 -1.69 4.23 -1.94
C VAL A 5 -1.47 5.05 -0.66
N CYS A 6 -1.11 6.33 -0.75
CA CYS A 6 -1.14 7.24 0.39
C CYS A 6 -1.12 8.71 -0.04
N LYS A 7 -2.01 9.54 0.50
CA LYS A 7 -1.92 11.02 0.38
C LYS A 7 -0.94 11.63 1.39
N ARG A 8 -0.26 10.83 2.22
CA ARG A 8 0.72 11.30 3.21
C ARG A 8 2.11 11.38 2.58
N LYS A 9 2.89 12.38 2.95
CA LYS A 9 4.27 12.55 2.49
C LYS A 9 5.17 11.58 3.26
N ILE A 10 5.94 10.77 2.54
CA ILE A 10 6.91 9.83 3.12
C ILE A 10 8.10 10.58 3.74
N LEU A 11 8.42 11.78 3.23
CA LEU A 11 9.47 12.64 3.74
C LEU A 11 8.99 14.10 3.80
N THR A 12 8.95 14.71 4.98
CA THR A 12 9.04 16.17 5.10
C THR A 12 10.51 16.56 4.99
N MET A 13 10.99 16.79 3.77
CA MET A 13 12.20 17.59 3.57
C MET A 13 11.84 19.06 3.81
N THR A 14 11.69 19.46 5.07
CA THR A 14 11.94 20.86 5.44
C THR A 14 13.44 20.97 5.62
N GLY A 15 14.09 21.54 4.62
CA GLY A 15 15.50 21.89 4.69
C GLY A 15 15.74 22.77 5.90
N ASP A 16 16.45 22.21 6.86
CA ASP A 16 17.47 22.87 7.67
C ASP A 16 18.24 21.75 8.37
N PHE A 17 19.31 21.30 7.71
CA PHE A 17 20.34 20.48 8.34
C PHE A 17 21.04 21.33 9.40
N ARG A 18 20.46 21.40 10.60
CA ARG A 18 21.17 21.84 11.80
C ARG A 18 21.09 20.72 12.82
N MET A 19 22.24 20.11 13.02
CA MET A 19 22.52 19.14 14.07
C MET A 19 22.06 19.73 15.41
N ALA A 20 20.97 19.22 15.96
CA ALA A 20 20.59 19.46 17.34
C ALA A 20 20.01 18.16 17.91
N GLN A 21 20.83 17.54 18.73
CA GLN A 21 20.48 16.49 19.67
C GLN A 21 19.36 17.00 20.58
N GLY A 22 18.11 16.63 20.30
CA GLY A 22 16.97 17.06 21.10
C GLY A 22 15.65 16.61 20.51
N TYR A 23 15.04 15.61 21.17
CA TYR A 23 13.64 15.20 21.11
C TYR A 23 12.70 16.16 20.35
N THR A 24 12.42 15.87 19.08
CA THR A 24 11.25 16.44 18.41
C THR A 24 10.02 15.67 18.87
N SER A 25 8.93 16.37 19.19
CA SER A 25 7.65 15.87 19.72
C SER A 25 6.83 15.00 18.72
N SER A 26 7.49 14.22 17.89
CA SER A 26 6.90 13.28 16.94
C SER A 26 7.39 11.89 17.33
N GLY A 27 6.47 10.94 17.53
CA GLY A 27 6.82 9.54 17.80
C GLY A 27 7.74 8.92 16.73
N PRO A 28 8.12 7.64 16.90
CA PRO A 28 9.02 6.95 15.96
C PRO A 28 8.58 7.17 14.51
N LEU A 29 9.53 7.54 13.64
CA LEU A 29 9.26 7.70 12.21
C LEU A 29 8.51 6.46 11.71
N ALA A 30 7.38 6.65 11.03
CA ALA A 30 6.63 5.53 10.51
C ALA A 30 7.51 4.77 9.48
N PRO A 31 7.61 3.43 9.58
CA PRO A 31 8.46 2.65 8.70
C PRO A 31 8.00 2.77 7.23
N PHE A 32 8.97 2.72 6.32
CA PHE A 32 8.77 2.79 4.88
C PHE A 32 9.76 1.87 4.17
N TYR A 33 9.40 1.44 2.96
CA TYR A 33 10.22 0.59 2.09
C TYR A 33 10.64 1.38 0.86
N VAL A 34 11.88 1.19 0.42
CA VAL A 34 12.43 1.77 -0.79
C VAL A 34 12.93 0.63 -1.67
N PHE A 35 12.42 0.56 -2.88
CA PHE A 35 12.78 -0.48 -3.84
C PHE A 35 13.93 -0.04 -4.76
N PRO A 36 14.72 -0.97 -5.32
CA PRO A 36 15.79 -0.64 -6.28
C PRO A 36 15.31 0.11 -7.53
N CYS A 37 14.03 0.02 -7.89
CA CYS A 37 13.42 0.78 -8.98
C CYS A 37 13.11 2.25 -8.64
N GLY A 38 13.37 2.68 -7.39
CA GLY A 38 13.15 4.05 -6.92
C GLY A 38 11.78 4.31 -6.28
N HIS A 39 10.84 3.37 -6.35
CA HIS A 39 9.55 3.51 -5.67
C HIS A 39 9.68 3.38 -4.15
N SER A 40 8.87 4.15 -3.44
CA SER A 40 8.86 4.18 -1.98
C SER A 40 7.43 4.12 -1.46
N PHE A 41 7.22 3.35 -0.39
CA PHE A 41 5.91 3.12 0.19
C PHE A 41 5.97 3.18 1.71
N HIS A 42 4.96 3.74 2.37
CA HIS A 42 4.79 3.50 3.81
C HIS A 42 4.56 2.02 4.05
N ALA A 43 5.02 1.48 5.17
CA ALA A 43 4.85 0.07 5.50
C ALA A 43 3.39 -0.37 5.41
N GLN A 44 2.48 0.36 6.07
CA GLN A 44 1.06 0.01 6.07
C GLN A 44 0.44 0.06 4.66
N CYS A 45 0.86 1.03 3.85
CA CYS A 45 0.38 1.21 2.48
C CYS A 45 0.86 0.07 1.57
N LEU A 46 2.11 -0.36 1.74
CA LEU A 46 2.66 -1.51 1.03
C LEU A 46 1.91 -2.78 1.41
N ILE A 47 1.77 -3.06 2.71
CA ILE A 47 1.07 -4.26 3.19
C ILE A 47 -0.35 -4.32 2.63
N THR A 48 -1.12 -3.24 2.75
CA THR A 48 -2.50 -3.21 2.25
C THR A 48 -2.59 -3.47 0.74
N HIS A 49 -1.63 -2.99 -0.04
CA HIS A 49 -1.65 -3.20 -1.47
C HIS A 49 -1.20 -4.61 -1.86
N VAL A 50 -0.16 -5.14 -1.21
CA VAL A 50 0.30 -6.52 -1.44
C VAL A 50 -0.80 -7.50 -1.05
N THR A 51 -1.47 -7.32 0.10
CA THR A 51 -2.56 -8.23 0.49
C THR A 51 -3.81 -8.14 -0.40
N SER A 52 -4.02 -7.03 -1.10
CA SER A 52 -5.14 -6.90 -2.05
C SER A 52 -4.88 -7.52 -3.42
N CYS A 53 -3.60 -7.70 -3.79
CA CYS A 53 -3.20 -8.06 -5.15
C CYS A 53 -2.37 -9.35 -5.23
N ALA A 54 -1.85 -9.81 -4.10
CA ALA A 54 -1.16 -11.09 -4.00
C ALA A 54 -2.13 -12.27 -4.13
N HIS A 55 -1.57 -13.44 -4.41
CA HIS A 55 -2.30 -14.70 -4.35
C HIS A 55 -2.87 -14.95 -2.94
N GLU A 56 -4.01 -15.66 -2.85
CA GLU A 56 -4.74 -15.88 -1.59
C GLU A 56 -3.83 -16.41 -0.48
N GLU A 57 -3.01 -17.42 -0.78
CA GLU A 57 -2.04 -18.01 0.16
C GLU A 57 -1.00 -17.00 0.69
N GLN A 58 -0.49 -16.12 -0.18
CA GLN A 58 0.47 -15.07 0.19
C GLN A 58 -0.19 -14.03 1.09
N ALA A 59 -1.42 -13.60 0.75
CA ALA A 59 -2.18 -12.63 1.53
C ALA A 59 -2.52 -13.17 2.93
N GLU A 60 -2.96 -14.42 3.03
CA GLU A 60 -3.22 -15.08 4.31
C GLU A 60 -1.97 -15.17 5.19
N ARG A 61 -0.83 -15.55 4.62
CA ARG A 61 0.44 -15.60 5.32
C ARG A 61 0.84 -14.23 5.89
N ILE A 62 0.72 -13.17 5.10
CA ILE A 62 1.03 -11.79 5.53
C ILE A 62 0.14 -11.38 6.70
N LEU A 63 -1.17 -11.66 6.63
CA LEU A 63 -2.13 -11.33 7.68
C LEU A 63 -1.85 -12.11 8.98
N ASP A 64 -1.46 -13.37 8.89
CA ASP A 64 -1.10 -14.17 10.06
C ASP A 64 0.17 -13.64 10.74
N LEU A 65 1.22 -13.30 9.97
CA LEU A 65 2.43 -12.68 10.50
C LEU A 65 2.13 -11.36 11.24
N GLN A 66 1.25 -10.52 10.69
CA GLN A 66 0.80 -9.29 11.37
C GLN A 66 0.05 -9.56 12.68
N LYS A 67 -0.80 -10.60 12.70
CA LYS A 67 -1.54 -11.02 13.88
C LYS A 67 -0.59 -11.51 14.97
N GLN A 68 0.40 -12.34 14.63
CA GLN A 68 1.41 -12.84 15.57
C GLN A 68 2.20 -11.68 16.19
N LEU A 69 2.68 -10.74 15.37
CA LEU A 69 3.38 -9.54 15.86
C LEU A 69 2.53 -8.67 16.80
N THR A 70 1.23 -8.56 16.52
CA THR A 70 0.29 -7.82 17.37
C THR A 70 0.11 -8.52 18.72
N LEU A 71 -0.01 -9.85 18.74
CA LEU A 71 -0.14 -10.63 19.98
C LEU A 71 1.10 -10.51 20.85
N LEU A 72 2.30 -10.67 20.28
CA LEU A 72 3.57 -10.52 21.01
C LEU A 72 3.79 -9.10 21.56
N GLY A 73 3.39 -8.08 20.80
CA GLY A 73 3.46 -6.67 21.24
C GLY A 73 2.51 -6.33 22.41
N ASN A 74 1.44 -7.11 22.59
CA ASN A 74 0.47 -6.93 23.68
C ASN A 74 0.92 -7.63 24.97
N GLU A 75 1.66 -8.74 24.85
CA GLU A 75 2.25 -9.48 25.98
C GLU A 75 3.32 -8.64 26.69
N THR A 76 4.23 -8.05 25.92
CA THR A 76 5.27 -7.14 26.44
C THR A 76 4.72 -5.93 27.20
N ARG A 77 3.48 -5.50 26.96
CA ARG A 77 2.83 -4.39 27.69
C ARG A 77 2.21 -4.79 29.02
N ARG A 78 1.84 -6.06 29.22
CA ARG A 78 1.26 -6.55 30.48
C ARG A 78 2.31 -6.75 31.56
N ASP A 79 3.54 -7.09 31.18
CA ASP A 79 4.63 -7.37 32.12
C ASP A 79 5.35 -6.11 32.63
N ILE A 80 5.15 -4.95 32.00
CA ILE A 80 5.79 -3.68 32.41
C ILE A 80 5.20 -3.13 33.73
N ASN A 81 4.04 -3.62 34.19
CA ASN A 81 3.45 -3.24 35.49
C ASN A 81 4.00 -4.04 36.69
N GLY A 82 4.98 -4.93 36.48
CA GLY A 82 5.55 -5.74 37.54
C GLY A 82 7.04 -6.00 37.34
N TYR A 83 7.87 -5.23 38.03
CA TYR A 83 9.24 -5.57 38.42
C TYR A 83 10.28 -5.75 37.28
N ARG A 84 11.33 -4.91 37.35
CA ARG A 84 12.51 -4.98 36.48
C ARG A 84 13.37 -6.17 36.87
N SER A 85 13.49 -7.15 35.98
CA SER A 85 14.59 -8.12 35.98
C SER A 85 15.24 -8.21 34.60
N ASP A 86 16.57 -8.29 34.63
CA ASP A 86 17.55 -8.20 33.53
C ASP A 86 17.51 -9.36 32.52
N GLU A 87 16.40 -9.63 31.83
CA GLU A 87 16.39 -10.61 30.71
C GLU A 87 15.37 -10.26 29.60
N PRO A 88 15.72 -9.39 28.62
CA PRO A 88 14.90 -9.17 27.43
C PRO A 88 15.51 -9.78 26.15
N ILE A 89 16.56 -10.60 26.22
CA ILE A 89 17.35 -10.95 25.03
C ILE A 89 16.63 -11.98 24.14
N THR A 90 15.82 -12.89 24.71
CA THR A 90 15.19 -13.96 23.92
C THR A 90 13.88 -13.51 23.24
N SER A 91 13.04 -12.73 23.93
CA SER A 91 11.71 -12.33 23.43
C SER A 91 11.77 -11.29 22.30
N THR A 92 12.83 -10.49 22.22
CA THR A 92 13.05 -9.58 21.09
C THR A 92 13.42 -10.35 19.83
N THR A 93 14.23 -11.41 19.94
CA THR A 93 14.69 -12.17 18.77
C THR A 93 13.58 -12.90 18.03
N THR A 94 12.53 -13.33 18.72
CA THR A 94 11.36 -13.97 18.07
C THR A 94 10.51 -12.94 17.34
N ALA A 95 10.26 -11.78 17.94
CA ALA A 95 9.56 -10.68 17.29
C ALA A 95 10.33 -10.13 16.08
N ASP A 96 11.66 -10.05 16.16
CA ASP A 96 12.51 -9.60 15.06
C ASP A 96 12.53 -10.59 13.89
N LYS A 97 12.50 -11.91 14.17
CA LYS A 97 12.35 -12.94 13.13
C LYS A 97 11.01 -12.80 12.39
N LEU A 98 9.91 -12.64 13.11
CA LEU A 98 8.59 -12.44 12.50
C LEU A 98 8.50 -11.16 11.69
N ARG A 99 9.18 -10.08 12.12
CA ARG A 99 9.30 -8.85 11.33
C ARG A 99 10.09 -9.09 10.05
N SER A 100 11.22 -9.78 10.13
CA SER A 100 12.03 -10.12 8.95
C SER A 100 11.24 -10.96 7.95
N GLU A 101 10.48 -11.95 8.41
CA GLU A 101 9.64 -12.77 7.53
C GLU A 101 8.52 -11.97 6.87
N LEU A 102 7.91 -11.03 7.62
CA LEU A 102 6.92 -10.12 7.07
C LEU A 102 7.55 -9.20 6.02
N ASP A 103 8.73 -8.65 6.29
CA ASP A 103 9.47 -7.77 5.40
C ASP A 103 9.83 -8.50 4.10
N ASP A 104 10.35 -9.72 4.18
CA ASP A 104 10.67 -10.53 3.00
C ASP A 104 9.42 -10.85 2.17
N ALA A 105 8.28 -11.10 2.81
CA ALA A 105 7.03 -11.36 2.12
C ALA A 105 6.52 -10.13 1.35
N ILE A 106 6.49 -8.95 1.98
CA ILE A 106 5.88 -7.74 1.38
C ILE A 106 6.84 -6.92 0.52
N ALA A 107 8.15 -7.06 0.72
CA ALA A 107 9.18 -6.27 0.04
C ALA A 107 10.01 -7.09 -0.96
N SER A 108 9.59 -8.31 -1.28
CA SER A 108 10.20 -9.16 -2.30
C SER A 108 10.19 -8.50 -3.69
N GLU A 109 9.11 -7.79 -4.04
CA GLU A 109 8.99 -7.07 -5.31
C GLU A 109 8.23 -5.74 -5.19
N CYS A 110 8.50 -4.84 -6.13
CA CYS A 110 7.81 -3.55 -6.20
C CYS A 110 6.41 -3.73 -6.80
N PRO A 111 5.33 -3.32 -6.12
CA PRO A 111 3.96 -3.47 -6.63
C PRO A 111 3.70 -2.78 -7.98
N PHE A 112 4.51 -1.80 -8.36
CA PHE A 112 4.37 -1.06 -9.62
C PHE A 112 5.32 -1.49 -10.73
N CYS A 113 6.24 -2.42 -10.45
CA CYS A 113 7.26 -2.83 -11.43
C CYS A 113 7.41 -4.35 -11.56
N GLY A 114 6.76 -5.13 -10.70
CA GLY A 114 6.85 -6.58 -10.65
C GLY A 114 5.60 -7.30 -11.15
N GLU A 115 5.48 -8.55 -10.74
CA GLU A 115 4.40 -9.47 -11.11
C GLU A 115 3.04 -9.02 -10.56
N LEU A 116 3.01 -8.40 -9.37
CA LEU A 116 1.78 -7.81 -8.82
C LEU A 116 1.08 -6.85 -9.81
N MET A 117 1.83 -5.97 -10.49
CA MET A 117 1.26 -5.07 -11.51
C MET A 117 0.78 -5.85 -12.74
N ILE A 118 1.51 -6.87 -13.16
CA ILE A 118 1.17 -7.68 -14.33
C ILE A 118 -0.15 -8.42 -14.08
N ASN A 119 -0.35 -8.96 -12.88
CA ASN A 119 -1.59 -9.67 -12.53
C ASN A 119 -2.81 -8.73 -12.61
N GLU A 120 -2.64 -7.46 -12.28
CA GLU A 120 -3.71 -6.46 -12.33
C GLU A 120 -4.14 -6.07 -13.74
N ILE A 121 -3.31 -6.26 -14.79
CA ILE A 121 -3.69 -5.92 -16.17
C ILE A 121 -4.85 -6.79 -16.69
N THR A 122 -5.05 -7.95 -16.08
CA THR A 122 -6.13 -8.87 -16.44
C THR A 122 -7.46 -8.47 -15.81
N LEU A 123 -7.44 -7.55 -14.84
CA LEU A 123 -8.64 -7.06 -14.19
C LEU A 123 -9.39 -6.08 -15.09
N PRO A 124 -10.73 -6.08 -15.08
CA PRO A 124 -11.52 -5.14 -15.85
C PRO A 124 -11.20 -3.70 -15.43
N PHE A 125 -10.94 -2.84 -16.42
CA PHE A 125 -10.66 -1.42 -16.20
C PHE A 125 -11.79 -0.67 -15.51
N ILE A 126 -13.04 -1.13 -15.68
CA ILE A 126 -14.24 -0.53 -15.11
C ILE A 126 -14.73 -1.44 -13.97
N LYS A 127 -14.74 -0.90 -12.74
CA LYS A 127 -15.30 -1.63 -11.60
C LYS A 127 -16.81 -1.79 -11.74
N PRO A 128 -17.43 -2.80 -11.12
CA PRO A 128 -18.88 -2.99 -11.15
C PRO A 128 -19.66 -1.75 -10.69
N GLU A 129 -19.15 -1.04 -9.69
CA GLU A 129 -19.66 0.24 -9.18
C GLU A 129 -19.65 1.36 -10.23
N GLU A 130 -18.62 1.39 -11.07
CA GLU A 130 -18.36 2.46 -12.03
C GLU A 130 -19.10 2.26 -13.36
N THR A 131 -19.72 1.09 -13.56
CA THR A 131 -20.44 0.74 -14.79
C THR A 131 -21.53 1.75 -15.17
N ARG A 132 -22.21 2.33 -14.18
CA ARG A 132 -23.24 3.36 -14.40
C ARG A 132 -22.63 4.66 -14.92
N HIS A 133 -21.49 5.06 -14.36
CA HIS A 133 -20.77 6.23 -14.81
C HIS A 133 -20.24 6.00 -16.22
N SER A 134 -19.61 4.86 -16.51
CA SER A 134 -19.11 4.55 -17.87
C SER A 134 -20.23 4.56 -18.91
N ALA A 135 -21.39 3.94 -18.61
CA ALA A 135 -22.54 3.90 -19.52
C ALA A 135 -23.13 5.28 -19.83
N SER A 136 -22.91 6.29 -18.98
CA SER A 136 -23.36 7.67 -19.24
C SER A 136 -22.58 8.37 -20.35
N TRP A 137 -21.34 7.92 -20.61
CA TRP A 137 -20.48 8.44 -21.68
C TRP A 137 -20.67 7.70 -23.01
N ASP A 138 -21.54 6.68 -23.04
CA ASP A 138 -21.85 5.98 -24.28
C ASP A 138 -22.48 6.95 -25.26
N LEU A 139 -21.78 7.19 -26.37
CA LEU A 139 -22.30 7.95 -27.48
C LEU A 139 -23.44 7.14 -28.09
N ARG A 140 -24.68 7.48 -27.71
CA ARG A 140 -25.88 6.91 -28.32
C ARG A 140 -25.75 7.12 -29.84
N PRO A 141 -25.80 6.05 -30.67
CA PRO A 141 -25.88 6.25 -32.10
C PRO A 141 -27.11 7.10 -32.37
N GLN A 142 -26.93 8.23 -33.04
CA GLN A 142 -28.04 9.08 -33.44
C GLN A 142 -28.96 8.24 -34.34
N THR A 143 -30.05 7.71 -33.78
CA THR A 143 -31.12 7.00 -34.49
C THR A 143 -31.91 7.93 -35.42
N ASN A 144 -31.38 9.13 -35.72
CA ASN A 144 -31.96 10.13 -36.60
C ASN A 144 -31.06 10.43 -37.82
N LEU A 145 -30.40 9.40 -38.37
CA LEU A 145 -29.75 9.51 -39.69
C LEU A 145 -30.78 9.63 -40.85
N ALA A 146 -32.07 9.75 -40.56
CA ALA A 146 -33.09 10.09 -41.56
C ALA A 146 -33.29 11.62 -41.72
N ASN A 147 -32.70 12.45 -40.85
CA ASN A 147 -32.98 13.89 -40.83
C ASN A 147 -31.72 14.78 -40.75
N GLN A 148 -30.52 14.21 -40.97
CA GLN A 148 -29.31 15.02 -41.10
C GLN A 148 -29.32 15.73 -42.46
N ARG A 149 -29.64 17.03 -42.44
CA ARG A 149 -29.51 17.92 -43.59
C ARG A 149 -28.06 17.86 -44.10
N THR A 150 -27.89 17.31 -45.29
CA THR A 150 -26.64 17.36 -46.05
C THR A 150 -26.26 18.82 -46.28
N ILE A 151 -25.19 19.28 -45.63
CA ILE A 151 -24.58 20.56 -45.95
C ILE A 151 -23.62 20.30 -47.10
N SER A 152 -24.07 20.52 -48.33
CA SER A 152 -23.21 20.48 -49.52
C SER A 152 -22.24 21.66 -49.47
N LEU A 153 -20.94 21.36 -49.53
CA LEU A 153 -19.89 22.36 -49.70
C LEU A 153 -19.85 22.81 -51.16
N PRO A 154 -19.77 24.12 -51.45
CA PRO A 154 -19.64 24.62 -52.82
C PRO A 154 -18.23 24.34 -53.36
N VAL A 155 -18.19 23.92 -54.63
CA VAL A 155 -16.98 23.69 -55.45
C VAL A 155 -16.31 25.01 -55.81
#